data_AF-A0A067QPI4-F1
#
_entry.id   AF-A0A067QPI4-F1
#
_cell.length_a   1.000
_cell.length_b   1.000
_cell.length_c   1.000
_cell.angle_alpha   90.00
_cell.angle_beta   90.00
_cell.angle_gamma   90.00
#
_symmetry.space_group_name_H-M   'P 1'
#
loop_
_entity.id
_entity.type
_entity.pdbx_description
1 polymer ?
#
loop_
_entity_poly.entity_id
_entity_poly.type
_entity_poly.pdbx_seq_one_letter_code
_entity_poly.pdbx_strand_id
1 'polypeptide(L)'
;MWYWCKNHFSESIVNTNFQDGIKERNFYNMSSITQFWKFAETVMIDSIYGKSENVTHQAFVLQDNKLVGVPRLRQVRVKNDSCVVRQSLNRSTEVCYESYSRWYEDTKPFGPGNGTA
;
A
#
# COMPACT_ATOMS: atom_id res chain seq x y z
N MET A 1 -20.66 -21.12 2.73
CA MET A 1 -20.67 -19.78 3.35
C MET A 1 -19.32 -19.08 3.26
N TRP A 2 -18.21 -19.70 3.71
CA TRP A 2 -16.85 -19.12 3.63
C TRP A 2 -16.41 -18.62 2.24
N TYR A 3 -16.65 -19.42 1.19
CA TYR A 3 -16.31 -19.06 -0.20
C TYR A 3 -16.95 -17.74 -0.65
N TRP A 4 -18.20 -17.51 -0.26
CA TRP A 4 -18.95 -16.30 -0.61
C TRP A 4 -18.41 -15.07 0.10
N CYS A 5 -18.11 -15.15 1.40
CA CYS A 5 -17.51 -14.04 2.14
C CYS A 5 -16.13 -13.65 1.59
N LYS A 6 -15.30 -14.65 1.25
CA LYS A 6 -13.99 -14.40 0.63
C LYS A 6 -14.13 -13.67 -0.70
N ASN A 7 -15.02 -14.14 -1.57
CA ASN A 7 -15.23 -13.53 -2.88
C ASN A 7 -15.78 -12.12 -2.75
N HIS A 8 -16.75 -11.91 -1.86
CA HIS A 8 -17.35 -10.59 -1.67
C HIS A 8 -16.33 -9.54 -1.19
N PHE A 9 -15.46 -9.90 -0.23
CA PHE A 9 -14.39 -9.02 0.21
C PHE A 9 -13.35 -8.76 -0.90
N SER A 10 -12.96 -9.80 -1.63
CA SER A 10 -12.04 -9.68 -2.76
C SER A 10 -12.60 -8.80 -3.87
N GLU A 11 -13.89 -8.89 -4.14
CA GLU A 11 -14.57 -8.07 -5.14
C GLU A 11 -14.58 -6.60 -4.73
N SER A 12 -14.83 -6.30 -3.44
CA SER A 12 -14.88 -4.92 -2.96
C SER A 12 -13.53 -4.21 -2.96
N ILE A 13 -12.43 -4.90 -2.65
CA ILE A 13 -11.12 -4.23 -2.55
C ILE A 13 -10.29 -4.43 -3.82
N VAL A 14 -10.17 -5.66 -4.30
CA VAL A 14 -9.19 -6.01 -5.33
C VAL A 14 -9.73 -5.73 -6.73
N ASN A 15 -11.01 -6.04 -6.97
CA ASN A 15 -11.63 -5.89 -8.28
C ASN A 15 -12.25 -4.51 -8.52
N THR A 16 -12.43 -3.70 -7.47
CA THR A 16 -12.97 -2.34 -7.61
C THR A 16 -12.03 -1.46 -8.42
N ASN A 17 -12.59 -0.82 -9.44
CA ASN A 17 -11.88 0.13 -10.27
C ASN A 17 -11.81 1.51 -9.60
N PHE A 18 -10.69 2.19 -9.78
CA PHE A 18 -10.50 3.60 -9.49
C PHE A 18 -10.04 4.34 -10.74
N GLN A 19 -10.34 5.64 -10.77
CA GLN A 19 -9.98 6.51 -11.88
C GLN A 19 -8.51 6.90 -11.77
N ASP A 20 -7.68 6.58 -12.76
CA ASP A 20 -6.30 7.04 -12.92
C ASP A 20 -6.19 7.94 -14.16
N GLY A 21 -6.59 9.20 -14.02
CA GLY A 21 -6.72 10.13 -15.14
C GLY A 21 -7.90 9.73 -16.02
N ILE A 22 -7.61 9.30 -17.26
CA ILE A 22 -8.63 8.88 -18.25
C ILE A 22 -8.91 7.38 -18.16
N LYS A 23 -8.02 6.59 -17.54
CA LYS A 23 -8.12 5.13 -17.52
C LYS A 23 -8.62 4.64 -16.16
N GLU A 24 -9.50 3.65 -16.20
CA GLU A 24 -9.84 2.87 -15.02
C GLU A 24 -8.77 1.81 -14.75
N ARG A 25 -8.42 1.66 -13.48
CA ARG A 25 -7.49 0.63 -13.02
C ARG A 25 -8.02 -0.03 -11.77
N ASN A 26 -7.61 -1.26 -11.53
CA ASN A 26 -7.84 -1.99 -10.29
C ASN A 26 -6.50 -2.35 -9.63
N PHE A 27 -6.56 -3.13 -8.56
CA PHE A 27 -5.36 -3.55 -7.83
C PHE A 27 -4.36 -4.34 -8.70
N TYR A 28 -4.84 -5.13 -9.66
CA TYR A 28 -3.98 -5.94 -10.54
C TYR A 28 -3.23 -5.12 -11.59
N ASN A 29 -3.81 -4.01 -12.05
CA ASN A 29 -3.31 -3.23 -13.19
C ASN A 29 -2.47 -2.01 -12.79
N MET A 30 -1.99 -2.02 -11.54
CA MET A 30 -1.22 -0.96 -10.93
C MET A 30 0.29 -1.21 -11.08
N SER A 31 1.02 -0.20 -11.53
CA SER A 31 2.46 -0.30 -11.80
C SER A 31 3.31 0.82 -11.19
N SER A 32 2.70 1.92 -10.75
CA SER A 32 3.39 3.07 -10.16
C SER A 32 3.04 3.26 -8.68
N ILE A 33 3.97 3.84 -7.92
CA ILE A 33 3.74 4.26 -6.53
C ILE A 33 2.63 5.32 -6.40
N THR A 34 2.49 6.20 -7.41
CA THR A 34 1.43 7.21 -7.42
C THR A 34 0.04 6.57 -7.54
N GLN A 35 -0.05 5.49 -8.32
CA GLN A 35 -1.29 4.72 -8.44
C GLN A 35 -1.61 3.97 -7.14
N PHE A 36 -0.58 3.48 -6.43
CA PHE A 36 -0.76 2.85 -5.12
C PHE A 36 -1.37 3.81 -4.11
N TRP A 37 -0.84 5.03 -3.98
CA TRP A 37 -1.41 6.02 -3.06
C TRP A 37 -2.84 6.38 -3.44
N LYS A 38 -3.13 6.55 -4.73
CA LYS A 38 -4.49 6.80 -5.20
C LYS A 38 -5.45 5.66 -4.86
N PHE A 39 -5.04 4.41 -5.07
CA PHE A 39 -5.81 3.24 -4.68
C PHE A 39 -6.04 3.18 -3.16
N ALA A 40 -5.00 3.45 -2.36
CA ALA A 40 -5.08 3.41 -0.91
C ALA A 40 -6.06 4.46 -0.39
N GLU A 41 -5.97 5.70 -0.87
CA GLU A 41 -6.83 6.81 -0.43
C GLU A 41 -8.29 6.69 -0.88
N THR A 42 -8.53 6.05 -2.03
CA THR A 42 -9.87 5.91 -2.59
C THR A 42 -10.47 4.55 -2.22
N VAL A 43 -10.10 3.50 -2.95
CA VAL A 43 -10.71 2.17 -2.85
C VAL A 43 -10.48 1.55 -1.49
N MET A 44 -9.25 1.56 -0.96
CA MET A 44 -8.93 0.83 0.26
C MET A 44 -9.62 1.44 1.49
N ILE A 45 -9.53 2.76 1.67
CA ILE A 45 -10.19 3.46 2.79
C ILE A 45 -11.72 3.34 2.67
N ASP A 46 -12.29 3.62 1.49
CA ASP A 46 -13.74 3.53 1.28
C ASP A 46 -14.27 2.11 1.53
N SER A 47 -13.50 1.08 1.15
CA SER A 47 -13.90 -0.31 1.33
C SER A 47 -13.80 -0.76 2.79
N ILE A 48 -12.79 -0.29 3.54
CA ILE A 48 -12.57 -0.69 4.95
C ILE A 48 -13.51 0.04 5.90
N TYR A 49 -13.73 1.34 5.70
CA TYR A 49 -14.54 2.15 6.63
C TYR A 49 -15.97 2.37 6.13
N GLY A 50 -16.26 2.03 4.88
CA GLY A 50 -17.57 2.21 4.26
C GLY A 50 -17.85 3.67 3.91
N LYS A 51 -18.65 3.87 2.86
CA LYS A 51 -19.25 5.17 2.54
C LYS A 51 -20.50 5.39 3.37
N SER A 52 -20.35 5.53 4.69
CA SER A 52 -21.48 5.83 5.57
C SER A 52 -21.41 7.28 6.06
N GLU A 53 -22.43 8.07 5.72
CA GLU A 53 -22.64 9.40 6.31
C GLU A 53 -23.04 9.32 7.79
N ASN A 54 -23.50 8.14 8.24
CA ASN A 54 -23.87 7.89 9.62
C ASN A 54 -22.71 7.30 10.42
N VAL A 55 -22.18 8.10 11.34
CA VAL A 55 -21.06 7.77 12.26
C VAL A 55 -21.33 6.50 13.08
N THR A 56 -22.59 6.21 13.39
CA THR A 56 -23.01 5.01 14.14
C THR A 56 -22.78 3.69 13.41
N HIS A 57 -22.66 3.70 12.08
CA HIS A 57 -22.42 2.51 11.26
C HIS A 57 -20.98 2.39 10.75
N GLN A 58 -20.06 3.27 11.16
CA GLN A 58 -18.64 3.23 10.74
C GLN A 58 -17.91 1.92 11.10
N ALA A 59 -18.46 1.12 12.02
CA ALA A 59 -17.90 -0.17 12.38
C ALA A 59 -18.29 -1.31 11.41
N PHE A 60 -19.23 -1.09 10.49
CA PHE A 60 -19.72 -2.12 9.57
C PHE A 60 -19.11 -1.98 8.17
N VAL A 61 -18.25 -2.93 7.84
CA VAL A 61 -17.61 -3.13 6.54
C VAL A 61 -18.51 -4.01 5.68
N LEU A 62 -18.78 -3.61 4.44
CA LEU A 62 -19.67 -4.36 3.53
C LEU A 62 -21.06 -4.65 4.10
N GLN A 63 -21.62 -3.70 4.88
CA GLN A 63 -22.93 -3.76 5.54
C GLN A 63 -23.09 -4.82 6.64
N ASP A 64 -22.49 -6.01 6.49
CA ASP A 64 -22.72 -7.17 7.37
C ASP A 64 -21.52 -7.56 8.24
N ASN A 65 -20.30 -7.05 7.96
CA ASN A 65 -19.10 -7.43 8.70
C ASN A 65 -18.67 -6.33 9.66
N LYS A 66 -18.20 -6.69 10.86
CA LYS A 66 -17.67 -5.71 11.82
C LYS A 66 -16.14 -5.60 11.72
N LEU A 67 -15.61 -4.39 11.60
CA LEU A 67 -14.17 -4.15 11.68
C LEU A 67 -13.68 -4.37 13.11
N VAL A 68 -12.60 -5.15 13.28
CA VAL A 68 -11.95 -5.38 14.58
C VAL A 68 -10.57 -4.74 14.56
N GLY A 69 -10.37 -3.74 15.44
CA GLY A 69 -9.12 -2.98 15.50
C GLY A 69 -9.00 -1.96 14.38
N VAL A 70 -7.77 -1.68 13.95
CA VAL A 70 -7.46 -0.72 12.88
C VAL A 70 -6.42 -1.29 11.92
N PRO A 71 -6.46 -0.95 10.63
CA PRO A 71 -5.43 -1.32 9.67
C PRO A 71 -4.06 -0.75 10.06
N ARG A 72 -2.99 -1.50 9.75
CA ARG A 72 -1.60 -1.06 9.94
C ARG A 72 -0.84 -1.18 8.63
N LEU A 73 -0.27 -0.07 8.17
CA LEU A 73 0.69 -0.06 7.06
C LEU A 73 2.10 -0.37 7.60
N ARG A 74 2.85 -1.18 6.85
CA ARG A 74 4.25 -1.52 7.15
C ARG A 74 5.05 -1.45 5.86
N GLN A 75 6.21 -0.80 5.93
CA GLN A 75 7.16 -0.67 4.83
C GLN A 75 8.47 -1.37 5.21
N VAL A 76 9.17 -1.90 4.19
CA VAL A 76 10.53 -2.42 4.30
C VAL A 76 11.42 -1.63 3.36
N ARG A 77 12.67 -1.38 3.77
CA ARG A 77 13.64 -0.60 3.00
C ARG A 77 14.96 -1.34 2.90
N VAL A 78 15.74 -1.00 1.88
CA VAL A 78 17.08 -1.54 1.64
C VAL A 78 18.10 -0.42 1.86
N LYS A 79 19.26 -0.76 2.42
CA LYS A 79 20.35 0.20 2.69
C LYS A 79 20.91 0.81 1.40
N ASN A 80 21.37 2.07 1.50
CA ASN A 80 21.92 2.85 0.38
C ASN A 80 23.24 2.31 -0.18
N ASP A 81 23.99 1.54 0.61
CA ASP A 81 25.30 0.96 0.30
C ASP A 81 25.21 -0.55 0.00
N SER A 82 24.01 -1.02 -0.33
CA SER A 82 23.73 -2.44 -0.55
C SER A 82 24.35 -3.00 -1.84
N CYS A 83 24.74 -2.15 -2.79
CA CYS A 83 25.42 -2.57 -4.02
C CYS A 83 26.59 -1.67 -4.40
N VAL A 84 27.54 -2.27 -5.12
CA VAL A 84 28.74 -1.59 -5.61
C VAL A 84 28.43 -0.89 -6.93
N VAL A 85 28.42 0.44 -6.93
CA VAL A 85 28.33 1.23 -8.17
C VAL A 85 29.63 1.09 -8.95
N ARG A 86 29.51 0.76 -10.25
CA ARG A 86 30.68 0.70 -11.14
C ARG A 86 31.31 2.09 -11.26
N GLN A 87 32.66 2.15 -11.24
CA GLN A 87 33.41 3.41 -11.26
C GLN A 87 33.03 4.36 -12.42
N SER A 88 32.65 3.81 -13.57
CA SER A 88 32.19 4.60 -14.73
C SER A 88 30.87 5.36 -14.50
N LEU A 89 30.02 4.87 -13.58
CA LEU A 89 28.72 5.48 -13.24
C LEU A 89 28.77 6.33 -11.97
N ASN A 90 29.94 6.44 -11.33
CA ASN A 90 30.08 7.14 -10.07
C ASN A 90 29.77 8.64 -10.16
N ARG A 91 29.90 9.24 -11.36
CA ARG A 91 29.50 10.64 -11.60
C ARG A 91 28.00 10.83 -11.80
N SER A 92 27.26 9.78 -12.13
CA SER A 92 25.81 9.86 -12.46
C SER A 92 24.90 9.41 -11.33
N THR A 93 25.32 8.42 -10.54
CA THR A 93 24.51 7.85 -9.46
C THR A 93 25.42 7.43 -8.31
N GLU A 94 25.36 8.16 -7.21
CA GLU A 94 26.14 7.86 -6.00
C GLU A 94 25.51 6.76 -5.13
N VAL A 95 24.20 6.52 -5.30
CA VAL A 95 23.42 5.62 -4.44
C VAL A 95 22.88 4.45 -5.27
N CYS A 96 22.93 3.25 -4.68
CA CYS A 96 22.46 2.01 -5.29
C CYS A 96 21.65 1.20 -4.28
N TYR A 97 20.59 0.55 -4.74
CA TYR A 97 19.77 -0.33 -3.92
C TYR A 97 19.74 -1.73 -4.55
N GLU A 98 20.25 -2.72 -3.82
CA GLU A 98 20.23 -4.12 -4.22
C GLU A 98 18.82 -4.71 -4.03
N SER A 99 18.59 -5.89 -4.60
CA SER A 99 17.38 -6.66 -4.33
C SER A 99 17.23 -6.92 -2.82
N TYR A 100 15.99 -6.89 -2.35
CA TYR A 100 15.71 -7.11 -0.93
C TYR A 100 16.29 -8.45 -0.45
N SER A 101 17.08 -8.37 0.61
CA SER A 101 17.52 -9.51 1.40
C SER A 101 17.52 -9.10 2.87
N ARG A 102 17.38 -10.07 3.78
CA ARG A 102 17.41 -9.80 5.22
C ARG A 102 18.72 -9.13 5.67
N TRP A 103 19.81 -9.35 4.95
CA TRP A 103 21.13 -8.77 5.25
C TRP A 103 21.22 -7.28 4.91
N TYR A 104 20.50 -6.86 3.86
CA TYR A 104 20.48 -5.49 3.38
C TYR A 104 19.25 -4.69 3.85
N GLU A 105 18.40 -5.27 4.69
CA GLU A 105 17.28 -4.57 5.29
C GLU A 105 17.77 -3.37 6.12
N ASP A 106 17.25 -2.19 5.80
CA ASP A 106 17.57 -0.97 6.52
C ASP A 106 16.66 -0.80 7.74
N THR A 107 17.27 -0.89 8.92
CA THR A 107 16.60 -0.72 10.22
C THR A 107 16.84 0.66 10.83
N LYS A 108 17.56 1.55 10.13
CA LYS A 108 17.82 2.91 10.63
C LYS A 108 16.54 3.76 10.56
N PRO A 109 16.37 4.73 11.49
CA PRO A 109 15.28 5.69 11.41
C PRO A 109 15.42 6.54 10.14
N PHE A 110 14.29 6.95 9.57
CA PHE A 110 14.23 7.67 8.31
C PHE A 110 13.13 8.73 8.35
N GLY A 111 13.26 9.74 7.50
CA GLY A 111 12.28 10.82 7.42
C GLY A 111 12.39 11.77 8.61
N PRO A 112 11.34 12.56 8.89
CA PRO A 112 11.37 13.59 9.93
C PRO A 112 11.40 13.03 11.36
N GLY A 113 11.26 11.71 11.56
CA GLY A 113 11.35 11.06 12.87
C GLY A 113 10.17 11.38 13.82
N ASN A 114 9.13 12.06 13.34
CA ASN A 114 7.92 12.36 14.10
C ASN A 114 6.91 11.20 14.00
N GLY A 115 7.16 10.11 14.72
CA GLY A 115 6.20 9.01 14.87
C GLY A 115 6.83 7.62 14.80
N THR A 116 5.97 6.60 14.65
CA THR A 116 6.40 5.20 14.46
C THR A 116 6.73 4.88 12.99
N ALA A 117 6.65 5.87 12.10
CA ALA A 117 6.91 5.77 10.67
C ALA A 117 8.15 6.58 10.28
#